data_AF-A0A2D5YPN5-F1
#
_entry.id   AF-A0A2D5YPN5-F1
#
_cell.length_a   1.000
_cell.length_b   1.000
_cell.length_c   1.000
_cell.angle_alpha   90.00
_cell.angle_beta   90.00
_cell.angle_gamma   90.00
#
_symmetry.space_group_name_H-M   'P 1'
#
loop_
_entity.id
_entity.type
_entity.pdbx_description
1 polymer ?
#
loop_
_entity_poly.entity_id
_entity_poly.type
_entity_poly.pdbx_seq_one_letter_code
_entity_poly.pdbx_strand_id
1 'polypeptide(L)' 'MKAYETNEVQKDTVLFKEGFNDQFIYLIKSGEVINFKDHGGRIVPIKYCADKDFVGVNDKFLTRCKSSAVTLSF' A
#
# COMPACT_ATOMS: atom_id res chain seq x y z
N MET A 1 16.38 -7.82 17.76
CA MET A 1 14.98 -7.77 17.28
C MET A 1 14.97 -6.91 16.03
N LYS A 2 14.52 -7.42 14.87
CA LYS A 2 14.42 -6.58 13.67
C LYS A 2 13.10 -5.80 13.75
N ALA A 3 13.14 -4.50 13.46
CA ALA A 3 11.98 -3.62 13.52
C ALA A 3 11.03 -3.77 12.32
N TYR A 4 11.46 -4.49 11.27
CA TYR A 4 10.71 -4.74 10.05
C TYR A 4 11.20 -6.02 9.35
N GLU A 5 10.38 -6.55 8.46
CA GLU A 5 10.70 -7.65 7.55
C GLU A 5 10.80 -7.12 6.11
N THR A 6 11.74 -7.65 5.33
CA THR A 6 11.90 -7.29 3.91
C THR A 6 11.16 -8.29 3.06
N ASN A 7 10.32 -7.79 2.14
CA ASN A 7 9.58 -8.61 1.19
C ASN A 7 9.84 -8.11 -0.23
N GLU A 8 10.15 -9.02 -1.13
CA GLU A 8 10.15 -8.74 -2.57
C GLU A 8 8.76 -9.09 -3.11
N VAL A 9 8.19 -8.16 -3.87
CA VAL A 9 6.85 -8.27 -4.43
C VAL A 9 6.92 -8.08 -5.93
N GLN A 10 6.11 -8.85 -6.66
CA GLN A 10 6.06 -8.75 -8.11
C GLN A 10 5.30 -7.49 -8.54
N LYS A 11 5.48 -7.09 -9.80
CA LYS A 11 4.62 -6.09 -10.45
C LYS A 11 3.15 -6.50 -10.34
N ASP A 12 2.25 -5.53 -10.26
CA ASP A 12 0.79 -5.74 -10.28
C ASP A 12 0.28 -6.56 -9.07
N THR A 13 1.06 -6.57 -7.98
CA THR A 13 0.68 -7.20 -6.72
C THR A 13 -0.13 -6.24 -5.87
N VAL A 14 -1.31 -6.68 -5.43
CA VAL A 14 -2.11 -5.95 -4.43
C VAL A 14 -1.53 -6.20 -3.05
N LEU A 15 -0.99 -5.15 -2.42
CA LEU A 15 -0.44 -5.23 -1.07
C LEU A 15 -1.56 -5.32 -0.03
N PHE A 16 -2.56 -4.45 -0.16
CA PHE A 16 -3.76 -4.44 0.67
C PHE A 16 -4.94 -3.80 -0.07
N LYS A 17 -6.14 -4.02 0.47
CA LYS A 17 -7.41 -3.59 -0.11
C LYS A 17 -8.18 -2.69 0.84
N GLU A 18 -8.80 -1.66 0.29
CA GLU A 18 -9.71 -0.77 1.01
C GLU A 18 -10.82 -1.59 1.71
N GLY A 19 -11.11 -1.26 2.97
CA GLY A 19 -12.12 -1.91 3.78
C GLY A 19 -11.70 -3.23 4.42
N PHE A 20 -10.55 -3.80 4.05
CA PHE A 20 -9.99 -5.00 4.70
C PHE A 20 -9.11 -4.61 5.88
N ASN A 21 -8.90 -5.57 6.78
CA ASN A 21 -7.96 -5.41 7.88
C ASN A 21 -6.57 -5.84 7.38
N ASP A 22 -5.64 -4.92 7.33
CA ASP A 22 -4.23 -5.22 7.13
C ASP A 22 -3.43 -4.86 8.39
N GLN A 23 -2.39 -5.64 8.67
CA GLN A 23 -1.60 -5.55 9.90
C GLN A 23 -0.20 -4.97 9.65
N PHE A 24 0.11 -4.54 8.43
CA PHE A 24 1.45 -4.07 8.06
C PHE A 24 1.44 -2.60 7.61
N ILE A 25 2.55 -1.90 7.91
CA ILE A 25 2.91 -0.66 7.23
C ILE A 25 4.09 -1.02 6.35
N TYR A 26 4.05 -0.60 5.10
CA TYR A 26 5.11 -0.88 4.14
C TYR A 26 6.00 0.36 4.01
N LEU A 27 7.31 0.15 4.02
CA LEU A 27 8.31 1.14 3.60
C LEU A 27 8.85 0.69 2.24
N ILE A 28 8.73 1.53 1.22
CA ILE A 28 9.22 1.21 -0.11
C ILE A 28 10.75 1.36 -0.12
N LYS A 29 11.44 0.23 -0.28
CA LYS A 29 12.90 0.21 -0.46
C LYS A 29 13.31 0.58 -1.89
N SER A 30 12.53 0.14 -2.88
CA SER A 30 12.75 0.37 -4.32
C SER A 30 11.48 0.04 -5.10
N GLY A 31 11.33 0.62 -6.30
CA GLY A 31 10.14 0.47 -7.14
C GLY A 31 9.05 1.49 -6.82
N GLU A 32 7.87 1.29 -7.40
CA GLU A 32 6.75 2.22 -7.30
C GLU A 32 5.49 1.49 -6.80
N VAL A 33 4.63 2.21 -6.10
CA VAL A 33 3.33 1.72 -5.62
C VAL A 33 2.27 2.80 -5.84
N ILE A 34 1.10 2.44 -6.34
CA ILE A 34 -0.05 3.36 -6.39
C ILE A 34 -1.04 2.99 -5.29
N ASN A 35 -1.47 4.00 -4.55
CA ASN A 35 -2.67 3.90 -3.74
C ASN A 35 -3.90 4.27 -4.57
N PHE A 36 -4.93 3.44 -4.47
CA PHE A 36 -6.23 3.62 -5.09
C PHE A 36 -7.32 3.77 -4.04
N LYS A 37 -8.43 4.38 -4.45
CA LYS A 37 -9.65 4.45 -3.65
C LYS A 37 -10.88 4.15 -4.47
N ASP A 38 -11.88 3.51 -3.86
CA ASP A 38 -13.23 3.48 -4.40
C ASP A 38 -13.91 4.85 -4.20
N HIS A 39 -14.33 5.45 -5.31
CA HIS A 39 -15.16 6.65 -5.33
C HIS A 39 -16.46 6.39 -6.10
N GLY A 40 -17.42 5.77 -5.42
CA GLY A 40 -18.75 5.51 -5.98
C GLY A 40 -18.74 4.40 -7.04
N GLY A 41 -18.02 3.31 -6.78
CA GLY A 41 -17.84 2.16 -7.68
C GLY A 41 -16.76 2.37 -8.73
N ARG A 42 -16.03 3.50 -8.69
CA ARG A 42 -14.90 3.78 -9.56
C ARG A 42 -13.61 3.72 -8.77
N ILE A 43 -12.65 2.92 -9.25
CA ILE A 43 -11.31 2.86 -8.67
C ILE A 43 -10.47 4.00 -9.26
N VAL A 44 -10.02 4.91 -8.40
CA VAL A 44 -9.24 6.09 -8.79
C VAL A 44 -7.86 6.09 -8.12
N PRO A 45 -6.77 6.39 -8.85
CA PRO A 45 -5.46 6.56 -8.23
C PRO A 45 -5.46 7.84 -7.39
N ILE A 46 -4.98 7.76 -6.16
CA ILE A 46 -4.96 8.89 -5.22
C ILE A 46 -3.54 9.30 -4.80
N LYS A 47 -2.55 8.41 -4.93
CA LYS A 47 -1.16 8.70 -4.61
C LYS A 47 -0.23 7.73 -5.34
N TYR A 48 0.84 8.26 -5.91
CA TYR A 48 2.00 7.49 -6.37
C TYR A 48 3.07 7.57 -5.28
N CYS A 49 3.64 6.43 -4.91
CA CYS A 49 4.63 6.27 -3.85
C CYS A 49 5.89 5.61 -4.43
N ALA A 50 7.07 6.04 -3.99
CA ALA A 50 8.36 5.54 -4.48
C ALA A 50 9.35 5.29 -3.31
N ASP A 51 10.64 5.15 -3.62
CA ASP A 51 11.75 5.05 -2.64
C ASP A 51 11.54 5.93 -1.39
N LYS A 52 11.61 5.30 -0.21
CA LYS A 52 11.43 5.87 1.15
C LYS A 52 10.01 6.29 1.51
N ASP A 53 9.02 6.18 0.62
CA ASP A 53 7.63 6.41 1.01
C ASP A 53 7.11 5.28 1.89
N PHE A 54 6.31 5.66 2.88
CA PHE A 54 5.48 4.72 3.63
C PHE A 54 4.09 4.58 3.00
N VAL A 55 3.59 3.35 2.99
CA VAL A 55 2.27 2.96 2.49
C VAL A 55 1.51 2.25 3.60
N GLY A 56 0.23 2.60 3.80
CA GLY A 56 -0.63 2.03 4.85
C GLY A 56 -0.53 2.71 6.23
N VAL A 57 0.21 3.82 6.37
CA VAL A 57 0.41 4.51 7.67
C VAL A 57 -0.91 4.94 8.32
N ASN A 58 -1.79 5.58 7.54
CA ASN A 58 -3.08 6.07 8.05
C ASN A 58 -4.04 4.92 8.39
N ASP A 59 -3.80 3.75 7.82
CA ASP A 59 -4.68 2.58 7.93
C ASP A 59 -4.43 1.83 9.23
N LYS A 60 -3.19 1.85 9.77
CA LYS A 60 -2.85 1.17 11.03
C LYS A 60 -3.43 1.78 12.30
N PHE A 61 -3.76 3.08 12.28
CA PHE A 61 -4.48 3.71 13.39
C PHE A 61 -5.98 3.43 13.35
N LEU A 62 -6.43 2.70 12.32
CA LEU A 62 -7.82 2.38 12.05
C LEU A 62 -7.99 0.87 12.03
N THR A 63 -9.20 0.42 12.32
CA THR A 63 -9.52 -1.01 12.25
C THR A 63 -9.54 -1.56 10.82
N ARG A 64 -9.53 -0.69 9.79
CA ARG A 64 -9.64 -1.04 8.35
C ARG A 64 -8.86 -0.07 7.46
N CYS A 65 -8.36 -0.56 6.32
CA CYS A 65 -7.70 0.26 5.30
C CYS A 65 -8.64 1.28 4.65
N LYS A 66 -8.19 2.52 4.46
CA LYS A 66 -8.89 3.62 3.76
C LYS A 66 -8.56 3.73 2.27
N SER A 67 -7.64 2.91 1.79
CA SER A 67 -7.22 2.83 0.39
C SER A 67 -6.74 1.41 0.07
N SER A 68 -6.55 1.11 -1.20
CA SER A 68 -5.87 -0.09 -1.68
C SER A 68 -4.49 0.29 -2.21
N ALA A 69 -3.50 -0.58 -2.15
CA ALA A 69 -2.16 -0.32 -2.70
C ALA A 69 -1.72 -1.43 -3.67
N VAL A 70 -1.17 -1.04 -4.82
CA VAL A 70 -0.71 -1.97 -5.86
C VAL A 70 0.68 -1.56 -6.34
N THR A 71 1.58 -2.54 -6.49
CA THR A 71 2.92 -2.32 -7.01
C THR A 71 2.91 -1.99 -8.50
N LEU A 72 3.61 -0.94 -8.89
CA LEU A 72 4.05 -0.70 -10.25
C LEU A 72 5.49 -1.19 -10.41
N SER A 73 5.84 -1.64 -11.60
CA SER A 73 7.15 -2.24 -11.90
C SER A 73 8.33 -1.31 -11.60
N PHE A 74 9.47 -1.95 -11.37
CA PHE A 74 10.82 -1.38 -11.39
C PHE A 74 11.28 -1.05 -12.82
#